data_AF-A0ABD3DU01-F1
#
_entry.id   AF-A0ABD3DU01-F1
#
_cell.length_a   1.000
_cell.length_b   1.000
_cell.length_c   1.000
_cell.angle_alpha   90.00
_cell.angle_beta   90.00
_cell.angle_gamma   90.00
#
_symmetry.space_group_name_H-M   'P 1'
#
loop_
_entity.id
_entity.type
_entity.pdbx_description
1 polymer ?
#
loop_
_entity_poly.entity_id
_entity_poly.type
_entity_poly.pdbx_seq_one_letter_code
_entity_poly.pdbx_strand_id
1 'polypeptide(L)'
;MISEYQIIEIVENVCNLKKQEADWILKIDIVEQGDKLELVEQDSEGQCNSKCKTIERACQEVLGYSDTDVAEYIYKKKPQHDYLVNFICKDLTEACSVKPPPVPKDRKPGEPFVAKSDKEAEMEKMLKSMQGMPGAPGMKMYSKEDLMNQKFGDEDAEDKDDDDDDMASTLGKVLREKGSKKYDWKEQVKKGVVDVRQKLKVHADRVSNRIRQWWRSKKTESSKSGKAEL
;
A
#
# COMPACT_ATOMS: atom_id res chain seq x y z
N MET A 1 -16.54 11.27 6.21
CA MET A 1 -16.00 12.65 6.14
C MET A 1 -14.68 12.62 6.88
N ILE A 2 -13.60 13.09 6.26
CA ILE A 2 -12.27 13.10 6.89
C ILE A 2 -12.21 14.31 7.84
N SER A 3 -11.77 14.12 9.08
CA SER A 3 -11.62 15.22 10.05
C SER A 3 -10.35 16.03 9.79
N GLU A 4 -10.28 17.24 10.33
CA GLU A 4 -9.07 18.08 10.28
C GLU A 4 -7.87 17.35 10.91
N TYR A 5 -8.07 16.75 12.08
CA TYR A 5 -7.05 15.94 12.76
C TYR A 5 -6.52 14.81 11.88
N GLN A 6 -7.40 14.10 11.16
CA GLN A 6 -6.97 13.03 10.25
C GLN A 6 -6.15 13.57 9.08
N ILE A 7 -6.47 14.78 8.58
CA ILE A 7 -5.69 15.41 7.50
C ILE A 7 -4.32 15.80 8.01
N ILE A 8 -4.24 16.42 9.19
CA ILE A 8 -2.98 16.80 9.83
C ILE A 8 -2.10 15.56 10.00
N GLU A 9 -2.64 14.50 10.61
CA GLU A 9 -1.90 13.25 10.82
C GLU A 9 -1.38 12.65 9.50
N ILE A 10 -2.18 12.69 8.44
CA ILE A 10 -1.74 12.21 7.12
C ILE A 10 -0.60 13.07 6.58
N VAL A 11 -0.75 14.40 6.57
CA VAL A 11 0.23 15.31 5.97
C VAL A 11 1.54 15.30 6.75
N GLU A 12 1.51 15.24 8.09
CA GLU A 12 2.71 15.14 8.93
C GLU A 12 3.50 13.84 8.68
N ASN A 13 2.79 12.74 8.34
CA ASN A 13 3.41 11.41 8.22
C ASN A 13 3.62 10.94 6.77
N VAL A 14 3.13 11.68 5.76
CA VAL A 14 3.17 11.27 4.33
C VAL A 14 4.60 11.08 3.80
N CYS A 15 5.58 11.72 4.43
CA CYS A 15 6.99 11.63 4.08
C CYS A 15 7.81 10.75 5.04
N ASN A 16 7.18 10.05 6.00
CA ASN A 16 7.89 9.28 7.03
C ASN A 16 7.81 7.77 6.75
N LEU A 17 8.87 7.16 6.23
CA LEU A 17 8.86 5.73 5.87
C LEU A 17 8.57 4.76 7.02
N LYS A 18 8.64 5.20 8.29
CA LYS A 18 8.23 4.39 9.46
C LYS A 18 6.71 4.36 9.65
N LYS A 19 5.98 5.17 8.89
CA LYS A 19 4.53 5.35 8.96
C LYS A 19 3.87 4.80 7.72
N GLN A 20 2.62 4.37 7.86
CA GLN A 20 1.87 3.76 6.77
C GLN A 20 1.53 4.79 5.68
N GLU A 21 1.36 6.04 6.09
CA GLU A 21 1.08 7.20 5.24
C GLU A 21 2.17 7.42 4.18
N ALA A 22 3.39 6.91 4.39
CA ALA A 22 4.49 7.00 3.44
C ALA A 22 4.73 5.73 2.60
N ASP A 23 3.87 4.70 2.71
CA ASP A 23 4.02 3.45 1.95
C ASP A 23 3.95 3.68 0.43
N TRP A 24 3.34 4.78 -0.03
CA TRP A 24 3.33 5.17 -1.44
C TRP A 24 4.74 5.34 -2.02
N ILE A 25 5.72 5.78 -1.21
CA ILE A 25 7.12 5.94 -1.62
C ILE A 25 7.70 4.60 -2.06
N LEU A 26 7.31 3.50 -1.40
CA LEU A 26 7.82 2.17 -1.68
C LEU A 26 7.33 1.62 -3.02
N LYS A 27 6.30 2.21 -3.61
CA LYS A 27 5.77 1.82 -4.93
C LYS A 27 6.37 2.62 -6.08
N ILE A 28 7.26 3.57 -5.81
CA ILE A 28 7.83 4.42 -6.84
C ILE A 28 9.30 4.06 -7.03
N ASP A 29 9.69 3.84 -8.29
CA ASP A 29 11.09 3.75 -8.69
C ASP A 29 11.51 5.01 -9.45
N ILE A 30 12.79 5.37 -9.33
CA ILE A 30 13.42 6.41 -10.15
C ILE A 30 14.12 5.71 -11.31
N VAL A 31 13.64 5.91 -12.53
CA VAL A 31 14.21 5.31 -13.74
C VAL A 31 14.89 6.36 -14.60
N GLU A 32 16.00 5.98 -15.23
CA GLU A 32 16.69 6.82 -16.20
C GLU A 32 16.08 6.59 -17.59
N GLN A 33 15.51 7.64 -18.19
CA GLN A 33 14.98 7.64 -19.55
C GLN A 33 15.72 8.71 -20.36
N GLY A 34 16.71 8.28 -21.14
CA GLY A 34 17.53 9.18 -21.94
C GLY A 34 18.33 10.14 -21.06
N ASP A 35 18.05 11.44 -21.19
CA ASP A 35 18.68 12.52 -20.42
C ASP A 35 17.86 12.96 -19.19
N LYS A 36 16.85 12.19 -18.77
CA LYS A 36 15.95 12.53 -17.66
C LYS A 36 15.78 11.40 -16.64
N LEU A 37 15.43 11.80 -15.42
CA LEU A 37 14.91 10.90 -14.39
C LEU A 37 13.39 10.97 -14.40
N GLU A 38 12.74 9.81 -14.41
CA GLU A 38 11.29 9.70 -14.30
C GLU A 38 10.91 8.88 -13.05
N LEU A 39 9.81 9.28 -12.42
CA LEU A 39 9.18 8.51 -11.36
C LEU A 39 8.20 7.53 -12.00
N VAL A 40 8.40 6.24 -11.78
CA VAL A 40 7.54 5.18 -12.31
C VAL A 40 6.90 4.41 -11.17
N GLU A 41 5.58 4.36 -11.17
CA GLU A 41 4.80 3.56 -10.22
C GLU A 41 4.89 2.07 -10.58
N GLN A 42 5.06 1.24 -9.56
CA GLN A 42 5.20 -0.21 -9.63
C GLN A 42 3.97 -0.89 -9.02
N ASP A 43 3.66 -2.10 -9.49
CA ASP A 43 2.49 -2.87 -9.03
C ASP A 43 2.62 -3.38 -7.57
N SER A 44 3.83 -3.37 -7.02
CA SER A 44 4.14 -3.90 -5.67
C SER A 44 5.08 -2.97 -4.91
N GLU A 45 5.14 -3.11 -3.59
CA GLU A 45 6.09 -2.37 -2.75
C GLU A 45 7.50 -2.92 -2.93
N GLY A 46 8.47 -2.05 -3.15
CA GLY A 46 9.88 -2.39 -3.31
C GLY A 46 10.66 -2.34 -2.01
N GLN A 47 11.80 -3.02 -2.00
CA GLN A 47 12.83 -2.84 -0.99
C GLN A 47 13.34 -1.39 -1.03
N CYS A 48 13.46 -0.80 0.15
CA CYS A 48 13.76 0.61 0.27
C CYS A 48 15.28 0.84 0.30
N ASN A 49 15.83 1.30 -0.82
CA ASN A 49 17.26 1.61 -1.00
C ASN A 49 17.51 3.12 -1.20
N SER A 50 18.57 3.52 -1.90
CA SER A 50 18.94 4.93 -2.10
C SER A 50 17.86 5.71 -2.85
N LYS A 51 17.17 5.08 -3.81
CA LYS A 51 16.08 5.73 -4.58
C LYS A 51 14.86 6.07 -3.73
N CYS A 52 14.36 5.14 -2.91
CA CYS A 52 13.25 5.43 -2.00
C CYS A 52 13.64 6.55 -1.01
N LYS A 53 14.90 6.55 -0.53
CA LYS A 53 15.42 7.57 0.38
C LYS A 53 15.57 8.93 -0.29
N THR A 54 15.83 8.95 -1.59
CA THR A 54 15.81 10.18 -2.39
C THR A 54 14.40 10.76 -2.47
N ILE A 55 13.38 9.92 -2.69
CA ILE A 55 11.97 10.35 -2.70
C ILE A 55 11.52 10.81 -1.31
N GLU A 56 11.86 10.05 -0.25
CA GLU A 56 11.59 10.44 1.15
C GLU A 56 12.17 11.82 1.44
N ARG A 57 13.45 12.03 1.11
CA ARG A 57 14.12 13.30 1.32
C ARG A 57 13.47 14.45 0.53
N ALA A 58 13.17 14.24 -0.75
CA ALA A 58 12.51 15.25 -1.56
C ALA A 58 11.11 15.60 -1.00
N CYS A 59 10.37 14.61 -0.52
CA CYS A 59 9.09 14.81 0.17
C CYS A 59 9.27 15.67 1.41
N GLN A 60 10.25 15.36 2.28
CA GLN A 60 10.54 16.12 3.48
C GLN A 60 10.99 17.57 3.17
N GLU A 61 11.78 17.77 2.13
CA GLU A 61 12.20 19.12 1.71
C GLU A 61 11.03 19.98 1.21
N VAL A 62 10.02 19.37 0.57
CA VAL A 62 8.84 20.07 0.05
C VAL A 62 7.75 20.24 1.12
N LEU A 63 7.46 19.21 1.91
CA LEU A 63 6.33 19.20 2.84
C LEU A 63 6.71 19.41 4.29
N GLY A 64 7.94 19.09 4.71
CA GLY A 64 8.29 19.02 6.13
C GLY A 64 8.15 20.33 6.91
N TYR A 65 8.30 21.48 6.25
CA TYR A 65 8.08 22.81 6.89
C TYR A 65 6.71 23.42 6.57
N SER A 66 5.99 22.85 5.60
CA SER A 66 4.72 23.38 5.09
C SER A 66 3.54 22.46 5.39
N ASP A 67 3.74 21.41 6.18
CA ASP A 67 2.75 20.38 6.49
C ASP A 67 1.47 20.97 7.08
N THR A 68 1.60 21.92 7.99
CA THR A 68 0.50 22.62 8.65
C THR A 68 -0.29 23.47 7.65
N ASP A 69 0.39 24.25 6.81
CA ASP A 69 -0.24 25.09 5.78
C ASP A 69 -0.97 24.25 4.73
N VAL A 70 -0.37 23.11 4.35
CA VAL A 70 -0.94 22.14 3.41
C VAL A 70 -2.17 21.46 4.02
N ALA A 71 -2.10 21.04 5.29
CA ALA A 71 -3.23 20.44 5.99
C ALA A 71 -4.40 21.42 6.10
N GLU A 72 -4.13 22.68 6.47
CA GLU A 72 -5.13 23.74 6.52
C GLU A 72 -5.79 23.97 5.14
N TYR A 73 -4.99 24.06 4.09
CA TYR A 73 -5.48 24.28 2.73
C TYR A 73 -6.37 23.12 2.27
N ILE A 74 -5.96 21.87 2.50
CA ILE A 74 -6.74 20.68 2.17
C ILE A 74 -8.08 20.70 2.92
N TYR A 75 -8.06 20.97 4.23
CA TYR A 75 -9.27 20.95 5.05
C TYR A 75 -10.27 22.04 4.66
N LYS A 76 -9.80 23.29 4.50
CA LYS A 76 -10.65 24.45 4.23
C LYS A 76 -11.12 24.52 2.79
N LYS A 77 -10.22 24.26 1.83
CA LYS A 77 -10.49 24.48 0.40
C LYS A 77 -10.92 23.23 -0.35
N LYS A 78 -10.55 22.04 0.15
CA LYS A 78 -10.81 20.74 -0.51
C LYS A 78 -10.44 20.81 -2.01
N PRO A 79 -9.20 21.23 -2.32
CA PRO A 79 -8.78 21.47 -3.69
C PRO A 79 -8.82 20.19 -4.52
N GLN A 80 -9.00 20.32 -5.83
CA GLN A 80 -8.67 19.21 -6.73
C GLN A 80 -7.14 19.05 -6.81
N HIS A 81 -6.69 17.87 -7.24
CA HIS A 81 -5.28 17.48 -7.32
C HIS A 81 -4.38 18.57 -7.93
N ASP A 82 -4.72 19.10 -9.10
CA ASP A 82 -3.86 20.05 -9.81
C ASP A 82 -3.71 21.39 -9.06
N TYR A 83 -4.75 21.82 -8.34
CA TYR A 83 -4.66 23.01 -7.49
C TYR A 83 -3.82 22.76 -6.24
N LEU A 84 -3.87 21.55 -5.69
CA LEU A 84 -3.02 21.17 -4.57
C LEU A 84 -1.55 21.12 -4.97
N VAL A 85 -1.24 20.52 -6.13
CA VAL A 85 0.13 20.47 -6.66
C VAL A 85 0.67 21.85 -6.95
N ASN A 86 -0.12 22.74 -7.57
CA ASN A 86 0.33 24.11 -7.82
C ASN A 86 0.56 24.88 -6.50
N PHE A 87 -0.36 24.75 -5.54
CA PHE A 87 -0.22 25.39 -4.23
C PHE A 87 1.05 24.95 -3.51
N ILE A 88 1.29 23.63 -3.40
CA ILE A 88 2.48 23.10 -2.73
C ILE A 88 3.75 23.51 -3.49
N CYS A 89 3.80 23.23 -4.79
CA CYS A 89 5.05 23.25 -5.53
C CYS A 89 5.44 24.62 -6.10
N LYS A 90 4.49 25.54 -6.24
CA LYS A 90 4.74 26.89 -6.77
C LYS A 90 4.50 27.96 -5.72
N ASP A 91 3.36 27.91 -5.04
CA ASP A 91 2.95 29.01 -4.15
C ASP A 91 3.64 28.92 -2.78
N LEU A 92 3.82 27.72 -2.24
CA LEU A 92 4.45 27.50 -0.93
C LEU A 92 5.97 27.29 -0.99
N THR A 93 6.44 26.41 -1.87
CA THR A 93 7.83 25.90 -1.79
C THR A 93 8.72 26.33 -2.94
N GLU A 94 8.15 26.87 -4.02
CA GLU A 94 8.85 27.17 -5.28
C GLU A 94 9.63 25.97 -5.89
N ALA A 95 9.41 24.75 -5.41
CA ALA A 95 10.14 23.55 -5.82
C ALA A 95 9.97 23.23 -7.32
N CYS A 96 8.86 23.65 -7.92
CA CYS A 96 8.57 23.48 -9.35
C CYS A 96 8.91 24.72 -10.20
N SER A 97 9.56 25.74 -9.64
CA SER A 97 9.85 26.98 -10.37
C SER A 97 10.94 26.82 -11.43
N VAL A 98 11.81 25.82 -11.28
CA VAL A 98 12.93 25.54 -12.20
C VAL A 98 12.73 24.18 -12.86
N LYS A 99 13.05 24.09 -14.16
CA LYS A 99 13.03 22.82 -14.88
C LYS A 99 14.15 21.90 -14.33
N PRO A 100 13.87 20.60 -14.12
CA PRO A 100 14.90 19.66 -13.70
C PRO A 100 16.11 19.65 -14.66
N PRO A 101 17.35 19.64 -14.14
CA PRO A 101 18.53 19.55 -14.98
C PRO A 101 18.62 18.17 -15.66
N PRO A 102 19.30 18.08 -16.82
CA PRO A 102 19.51 16.81 -17.49
C PRO A 102 20.43 15.89 -16.68
N VAL A 103 20.25 14.58 -16.86
CA VAL A 103 21.06 13.55 -16.21
C VAL A 103 22.50 13.60 -16.72
N PRO A 104 23.51 13.66 -15.83
CA PRO A 104 24.91 13.61 -16.24
C PRO A 104 25.26 12.29 -16.96
N LYS A 105 26.00 12.37 -18.06
CA LYS A 105 26.36 11.20 -18.90
C LYS A 105 27.31 10.22 -18.21
N ASP A 106 28.05 10.68 -17.21
CA ASP A 106 29.02 9.95 -16.41
C ASP A 106 28.42 9.40 -15.10
N ARG A 107 27.13 9.63 -14.86
CA ARG A 107 26.40 9.08 -13.73
C ARG A 107 26.33 7.55 -13.85
N LYS A 108 26.58 6.85 -12.75
CA LYS A 108 26.27 5.43 -12.63
C LYS A 108 24.77 5.27 -12.36
N PRO A 109 24.04 4.47 -13.14
CA PRO A 109 22.63 4.19 -12.88
C PRO A 109 22.42 3.68 -11.46
N GLY A 110 21.30 4.08 -10.85
CA GLY A 110 20.91 3.62 -9.52
C GLY A 110 20.59 2.13 -9.48
N GLU A 111 20.47 1.58 -8.27
CA GLU A 111 20.10 0.18 -8.07
C GLU A 111 18.76 -0.18 -8.73
N PRO A 112 18.59 -1.42 -9.23
CA PRO A 112 17.31 -1.84 -9.79
C PRO A 112 16.24 -1.94 -8.70
N PHE A 113 14.99 -1.74 -9.10
CA PHE A 113 13.85 -1.99 -8.21
C PHE A 113 13.75 -3.47 -7.85
N VAL A 114 13.66 -3.78 -6.56
CA VAL A 114 13.49 -5.14 -6.05
C VAL A 114 12.14 -5.21 -5.33
N ALA A 115 11.17 -5.89 -5.92
CA ALA A 115 9.86 -6.09 -5.31
C ALA A 115 9.99 -6.87 -4.00
N LYS A 116 9.33 -6.40 -2.94
CA LYS A 116 9.10 -7.17 -1.72
C LYS A 116 8.11 -8.29 -2.02
N SER A 117 8.22 -9.37 -1.27
CA SER A 117 7.13 -10.35 -1.22
C SER A 117 5.92 -9.78 -0.47
N ASP A 118 4.71 -10.21 -0.81
CA ASP A 118 3.49 -9.79 -0.11
C ASP A 118 3.58 -10.04 1.41
N LYS A 119 4.17 -11.17 1.81
CA LYS A 119 4.38 -11.52 3.23
C LYS A 119 5.30 -10.53 3.93
N GLU A 120 6.36 -10.09 3.25
CA GLU A 120 7.30 -9.11 3.80
C GLU A 120 6.63 -7.73 3.95
N ALA A 121 5.90 -7.29 2.93
CA ALA A 121 5.16 -6.03 2.97
C ALA A 121 4.10 -6.03 4.08
N GLU A 122 3.33 -7.13 4.24
CA GLU A 122 2.34 -7.27 5.31
C GLU A 122 2.97 -7.28 6.71
N MET A 123 4.10 -7.98 6.88
CA MET A 123 4.84 -8.01 8.14
C MET A 123 5.34 -6.61 8.51
N GLU A 124 5.89 -5.88 7.55
CA GLU A 124 6.39 -4.52 7.79
C GLU A 124 5.26 -3.57 8.18
N LYS A 125 4.11 -3.63 7.51
CA LYS A 125 2.92 -2.86 7.90
C LYS A 125 2.44 -3.17 9.30
N MET A 126 2.45 -4.45 9.68
CA MET A 126 2.14 -4.85 11.06
C MET A 126 3.11 -4.21 12.05
N LEU A 127 4.42 -4.26 11.79
CA LEU A 127 5.44 -3.65 12.65
C LEU A 127 5.28 -2.11 12.75
N LYS A 128 5.01 -1.42 11.63
CA LYS A 128 4.76 0.03 11.63
C LYS A 128 3.55 0.41 12.48
N SER A 129 2.48 -0.38 12.42
CA SER A 129 1.27 -0.15 13.24
C SER A 129 1.51 -0.31 14.75
N MET A 130 2.54 -1.07 15.14
CA MET A 130 2.91 -1.28 16.55
C MET A 130 3.83 -0.19 17.11
N GLN A 131 4.64 0.47 16.27
CA GLN A 131 5.61 1.49 16.70
C GLN A 131 4.97 2.81 17.21
N GLY A 132 3.66 2.99 17.01
CA GLY A 132 2.92 4.18 17.46
C GLY A 132 2.18 4.01 18.80
N MET A 133 2.26 2.84 19.46
CA MET A 133 1.51 2.57 20.68
C MET A 133 2.32 2.99 21.93
N PRO A 134 1.81 3.89 22.80
CA PRO A 134 2.52 4.28 24.01
C PRO A 134 2.49 3.16 25.06
N GLY A 135 3.67 2.63 25.40
CA GLY A 135 3.95 1.98 26.69
C GLY A 135 3.94 0.44 26.74
N ALA A 136 5.06 -0.12 27.19
CA ALA A 136 5.12 -0.92 28.43
C ALA A 136 6.59 -0.97 28.91
N PRO A 137 6.95 -0.39 30.07
CA PRO A 137 8.28 -0.61 30.64
C PRO A 137 8.44 -2.10 30.95
N GLY A 138 9.39 -2.76 30.27
CA GLY A 138 9.74 -4.17 30.52
C GLY A 138 9.51 -5.15 29.37
N MET A 139 8.92 -4.78 28.23
CA MET A 139 8.88 -5.66 27.06
C MET A 139 10.21 -5.58 26.29
N LYS A 140 10.92 -6.71 26.18
CA LYS A 140 12.08 -6.85 25.30
C LYS A 140 11.62 -6.68 23.85
N MET A 141 12.22 -5.75 23.10
CA MET A 141 12.01 -5.68 21.65
C MET A 141 12.55 -6.97 21.02
N TYR A 142 11.70 -7.75 20.38
CA TYR A 142 12.14 -8.87 19.54
C TYR A 142 12.53 -8.35 18.15
N SER A 143 13.71 -8.73 17.67
CA SER A 143 14.18 -8.32 16.34
C SER A 143 13.47 -9.14 15.25
N LYS A 144 13.48 -8.66 14.00
CA LYS A 144 12.89 -9.34 12.84
C LYS A 144 13.42 -10.78 12.72
N GLU A 145 14.68 -10.99 13.07
CA GLU A 145 15.33 -12.30 13.06
C GLU A 145 14.82 -13.22 14.19
N ASP A 146 14.52 -12.67 15.38
CA ASP A 146 14.05 -13.46 16.55
C ASP A 146 12.64 -14.02 16.32
N LEU A 147 11.77 -13.22 15.69
CA LEU A 147 10.41 -13.63 15.32
C LEU A 147 10.41 -14.70 14.22
N MET A 148 11.38 -14.67 13.30
CA MET A 148 11.50 -15.69 12.25
C MET A 148 12.14 -16.98 12.76
N ASN A 149 12.98 -16.93 13.80
CA ASN A 149 13.64 -18.10 14.37
C ASN A 149 12.82 -18.84 15.43
N GLN A 150 11.77 -18.23 15.99
CA GLN A 150 10.83 -18.94 16.87
C GLN A 150 9.92 -19.87 16.04
N LYS A 151 10.35 -21.13 15.90
CA LYS A 151 9.47 -22.24 15.55
C LYS A 151 8.41 -22.38 16.66
N PHE A 152 7.24 -21.79 16.48
CA PHE A 152 6.05 -22.16 17.25
C PHE A 152 5.61 -23.55 16.79
N GLY A 153 6.04 -24.57 17.53
CA GLY A 153 5.72 -25.97 17.27
C GLY A 153 5.89 -26.82 18.53
N ASP A 154 4.76 -27.01 19.21
CA ASP A 154 4.24 -28.17 19.94
C ASP A 154 5.06 -29.02 20.91
N GLU A 155 4.34 -29.30 22.01
CA GLU A 155 4.32 -30.46 22.91
C GLU A 155 5.31 -30.58 24.10
N ASP A 156 4.65 -30.54 25.26
CA ASP A 156 4.81 -31.35 26.47
C ASP A 156 5.72 -30.90 27.63
N ALA A 157 4.96 -30.43 28.64
CA ALA A 157 5.16 -30.32 30.07
C ALA A 157 6.18 -31.27 30.74
N GLU A 158 6.84 -30.76 31.78
CA GLU A 158 6.71 -31.28 33.16
C GLU A 158 7.24 -30.26 34.20
N ASP A 159 6.29 -29.70 34.97
CA ASP A 159 6.29 -29.36 36.41
C ASP A 159 7.39 -28.51 37.08
N LYS A 160 6.97 -27.34 37.60
CA LYS A 160 6.65 -27.17 39.05
C LYS A 160 5.96 -25.85 39.36
N ASP A 161 4.87 -25.98 40.11
CA ASP A 161 3.89 -24.99 40.56
C ASP A 161 4.43 -23.83 41.41
N ASP A 162 3.76 -22.67 41.33
CA ASP A 162 3.09 -22.05 42.49
C ASP A 162 2.21 -20.84 42.03
N ASP A 163 0.90 -21.05 42.13
CA ASP A 163 -0.20 -20.12 42.42
C ASP A 163 -0.12 -18.64 41.98
N ASP A 164 -0.80 -18.30 40.87
CA ASP A 164 -1.40 -16.97 40.61
C ASP A 164 -2.54 -17.06 39.58
N ASP A 165 -3.53 -17.90 39.89
CA ASP A 165 -4.64 -18.27 39.00
C ASP A 165 -5.86 -17.32 39.06
N ASP A 166 -5.67 -16.01 38.81
CA ASP A 166 -6.85 -15.14 38.56
C ASP A 166 -6.63 -13.93 37.62
N MET A 167 -5.41 -13.68 37.16
CA MET A 167 -5.14 -12.67 36.11
C MET A 167 -5.10 -13.29 34.71
N ALA A 168 -4.58 -14.51 34.57
CA ALA A 168 -4.40 -15.16 33.28
C ALA A 168 -5.72 -15.65 32.65
N SER A 169 -6.65 -16.17 33.47
CA SER A 169 -7.95 -16.65 33.00
C SER A 169 -8.85 -15.48 32.54
N THR A 170 -8.75 -14.33 33.21
CA THR A 170 -9.45 -13.09 32.88
C THR A 170 -8.83 -12.40 31.66
N LEU A 171 -7.50 -12.33 31.56
CA LEU A 171 -6.80 -11.80 30.38
C LEU A 171 -7.03 -12.70 29.15
N GLY A 172 -7.01 -14.03 29.35
CA GLY A 172 -7.31 -15.03 28.32
C GLY A 172 -8.74 -14.92 27.79
N LYS A 173 -9.73 -14.70 28.67
CA LYS A 173 -11.11 -14.42 28.26
C LYS A 173 -11.24 -13.08 27.54
N VAL A 174 -10.60 -12.01 28.03
CA VAL A 174 -10.63 -10.67 27.41
C VAL A 174 -9.91 -10.66 26.05
N LEU A 175 -8.81 -11.40 25.89
CA LEU A 175 -8.10 -11.57 24.62
C LEU A 175 -8.88 -12.49 23.67
N ARG A 176 -9.60 -13.50 24.16
CA ARG A 176 -10.48 -14.37 23.36
C ARG A 176 -11.77 -13.67 22.94
N GLU A 177 -12.31 -12.74 23.75
CA GLU A 177 -13.43 -11.87 23.40
C GLU A 177 -13.03 -10.67 22.51
N LYS A 178 -11.84 -10.08 22.68
CA LYS A 178 -11.32 -9.04 21.77
C LYS A 178 -10.77 -9.60 20.47
N GLY A 179 -10.26 -10.84 20.46
CA GLY A 179 -9.79 -11.54 19.27
C GLY A 179 -10.91 -12.05 18.37
N SER A 180 -12.08 -12.37 18.93
CA SER A 180 -13.24 -12.88 18.18
C SER A 180 -13.99 -11.82 17.39
N LYS A 181 -13.87 -10.51 17.71
CA LYS A 181 -14.55 -9.44 16.96
C LYS A 181 -13.78 -8.89 15.75
N LYS A 182 -12.50 -9.27 15.54
CA LYS A 182 -11.69 -8.79 14.40
C LYS A 182 -11.64 -9.76 13.20
N TYR A 183 -12.26 -10.95 13.33
CA TYR A 183 -12.20 -12.01 12.32
C TYR A 183 -13.29 -11.95 11.24
N ASP A 184 -14.36 -11.17 11.43
CA ASP A 184 -15.50 -11.21 10.50
C ASP A 184 -15.31 -10.30 9.28
N TRP A 185 -14.59 -9.18 9.41
CA TRP A 185 -14.39 -8.25 8.29
C TRP A 185 -13.41 -8.78 7.23
N LYS A 186 -12.35 -9.50 7.63
CA LYS A 186 -11.39 -10.10 6.68
C LYS A 186 -12.01 -11.27 5.93
N GLU A 187 -12.86 -12.06 6.59
CA GLU A 187 -13.71 -13.09 5.98
C GLU A 187 -14.71 -12.46 4.99
N GLN A 188 -15.40 -11.38 5.37
CA GLN A 188 -16.31 -10.64 4.50
C GLN A 188 -15.61 -9.99 3.30
N VAL A 189 -14.41 -9.44 3.47
CA VAL A 189 -13.62 -8.84 2.38
C VAL A 189 -13.08 -9.94 1.45
N LYS A 190 -12.57 -11.05 1.98
CA LYS A 190 -12.16 -12.20 1.16
C LYS A 190 -13.35 -12.78 0.39
N LYS A 191 -14.49 -12.98 1.04
CA LYS A 191 -15.73 -13.43 0.38
C LYS A 191 -16.19 -12.42 -0.67
N GLY A 192 -16.18 -11.13 -0.36
CA GLY A 192 -16.54 -10.05 -1.29
C GLY A 192 -15.64 -9.99 -2.52
N VAL A 193 -14.32 -10.10 -2.35
CA VAL A 193 -13.35 -10.08 -3.47
C VAL A 193 -13.46 -11.36 -4.31
N VAL A 194 -13.65 -12.53 -3.69
CA VAL A 194 -13.86 -13.79 -4.41
C VAL A 194 -15.20 -13.79 -5.16
N ASP A 195 -16.26 -13.25 -4.56
CA ASP A 195 -17.59 -13.20 -5.16
C ASP A 195 -17.65 -12.18 -6.31
N VAL A 196 -16.98 -11.03 -6.18
CA VAL A 196 -16.77 -10.07 -7.28
C VAL A 196 -15.95 -10.70 -8.40
N ARG A 197 -14.87 -11.43 -8.10
CA ARG A 197 -14.07 -12.14 -9.11
C ARG A 197 -14.87 -13.23 -9.83
N GLN A 198 -15.69 -14.00 -9.12
CA GLN A 198 -16.55 -15.02 -9.72
C GLN A 198 -17.67 -14.38 -10.56
N LYS A 199 -18.33 -13.32 -10.09
CA LYS A 199 -19.33 -12.56 -10.86
C LYS A 199 -18.74 -11.92 -12.11
N LEU A 200 -17.54 -11.35 -12.03
CA LEU A 200 -16.82 -10.80 -13.17
C LEU A 200 -16.42 -11.89 -14.16
N LYS A 201 -16.00 -13.08 -13.69
CA LYS A 201 -15.68 -14.21 -14.56
C LYS A 201 -16.93 -14.74 -15.28
N VAL A 202 -18.06 -14.87 -14.58
CA VAL A 202 -19.35 -15.25 -15.19
C VAL A 202 -19.83 -14.21 -16.21
N HIS A 203 -19.64 -12.92 -15.93
CA HIS A 203 -19.97 -11.85 -16.89
C HIS A 203 -19.02 -11.88 -18.10
N ALA A 204 -17.71 -12.07 -17.89
CA ALA A 204 -16.73 -12.18 -18.96
C ALA A 204 -16.98 -13.41 -19.84
N ASP A 205 -17.29 -14.55 -19.25
CA ASP A 205 -17.63 -15.79 -19.97
C ASP A 205 -18.97 -15.66 -20.71
N ARG A 206 -19.97 -14.98 -20.12
CA ARG A 206 -21.25 -14.70 -20.78
C ARG A 206 -21.08 -13.75 -21.96
N VAL A 207 -20.31 -12.66 -21.79
CA VAL A 207 -20.00 -11.72 -22.88
C VAL A 207 -19.18 -12.41 -23.97
N SER A 208 -18.17 -13.19 -23.60
CA SER A 208 -17.36 -13.98 -24.54
C SER A 208 -18.21 -14.99 -25.32
N ASN A 209 -19.13 -15.70 -24.67
CA ASN A 209 -20.03 -16.63 -25.34
C ASN A 209 -21.06 -15.92 -26.22
N ARG A 210 -21.56 -14.75 -25.80
CA ARG A 210 -22.49 -13.94 -26.61
C ARG A 210 -21.81 -13.36 -27.84
N ILE A 211 -20.56 -12.90 -27.70
CA ILE A 211 -19.71 -12.48 -28.81
C ILE A 211 -19.43 -13.68 -29.73
N ARG A 212 -19.04 -14.85 -29.20
CA ARG A 212 -18.83 -16.07 -30.02
C ARG A 212 -20.10 -16.51 -30.77
N GLN A 213 -21.28 -16.45 -30.15
CA GLN A 213 -22.54 -16.76 -30.80
C GLN A 213 -22.93 -15.73 -31.87
N TRP A 214 -22.70 -14.44 -31.62
CA TRP A 214 -22.90 -13.38 -32.60
C TRP A 214 -21.97 -13.53 -33.80
N TRP A 215 -20.68 -13.81 -33.57
CA TRP A 215 -19.70 -14.10 -34.62
C TRP A 215 -20.04 -15.35 -35.42
N ARG A 216 -20.51 -16.42 -34.76
CA ARG A 216 -20.99 -17.63 -35.45
C ARG A 216 -22.23 -17.32 -36.31
N SER A 217 -23.19 -16.56 -35.79
CA SER A 217 -24.43 -16.20 -36.50
C SER A 217 -24.15 -15.32 -37.73
N LYS A 218 -23.23 -14.35 -37.62
CA LYS A 218 -22.75 -13.56 -38.77
C LYS A 218 -22.05 -14.43 -39.82
N LYS A 219 -21.31 -15.45 -39.40
CA LYS A 219 -20.63 -16.38 -40.33
C LYS A 219 -21.62 -17.27 -41.08
N THR A 220 -22.76 -17.63 -40.47
CA THR A 220 -23.85 -18.38 -41.13
C THR A 220 -24.74 -17.51 -42.02
N GLU A 221 -24.90 -16.20 -41.72
CA GLU A 221 -25.58 -15.27 -42.64
C GLU A 221 -24.72 -14.97 -43.87
N SER A 222 -23.40 -14.81 -43.70
CA SER A 222 -22.46 -14.63 -44.80
C SER A 222 -22.39 -15.85 -45.73
N SER A 223 -22.71 -17.05 -45.27
CA SER A 223 -22.74 -18.26 -46.12
C SER A 223 -24.07 -18.49 -46.85
N LYS A 224 -25.14 -17.75 -46.48
CA LYS A 224 -26.43 -17.78 -47.21
C LYS A 224 -26.56 -16.70 -48.28
N SER A 225 -25.75 -15.64 -48.23
CA SER A 225 -25.72 -14.57 -49.25
C SER A 225 -24.98 -14.95 -50.56
N GLY A 226 -24.36 -16.15 -50.62
CA GLY A 226 -23.54 -16.58 -51.76
C GLY A 226 -24.16 -17.67 -52.65
N LYS A 227 -25.48 -17.90 -52.59
CA LYS A 227 -26.19 -18.85 -53.47
C LYS A 227 -27.45 -18.21 -54.04
N ALA A 228 -27.25 -17.27 -54.95
CA ALA A 228 -28.15 -17.00 -56.06
C ALA A 228 -27.25 -16.74 -57.28
N GLU A 229 -27.67 -17.24 -58.44
CA GLU A 229 -26.96 -17.30 -59.74
C GLU A 229 -26.07 -18.54 -59.97
N LEU A 230 -26.75 -19.64 -60.34
CA LEU A 230 -26.59 -20.31 -61.64
C LEU A 230 -27.80 -21.22 -61.89
#